data_AF-A0A9D6NX34-F1
#
_entry.id   AF-A0A9D6NX34-F1
#
_cell.length_a   1.000
_cell.length_b   1.000
_cell.length_c   1.000
_cell.angle_alpha   90.00
_cell.angle_beta   90.00
_cell.angle_gamma   90.00
#
_symmetry.space_group_name_H-M   'P 1'
#
loop_
_entity.id
_entity.type
_entity.pdbx_description
1 polymer ?
#
loop_
_entity_poly.entity_id
_entity_poly.type
_entity_poly.pdbx_seq_one_letter_code
_entity_poly.pdbx_strand_id
1 'polypeptide(L)'
;MSERHHRFSVAGRELVLFQRRGESYSHVLLKALGFALFLPHYPNLEIEPELGLRYTPDLLSRPQRPRSPHHFRLWGECGNTSAVKAHYVCAHYDAEQVAILHVGGVERLLLELEGAIPYRHRHNRLFVVSFALDIEARISPDNLVLKEGWYQFYGF
;
A
#
# COMPACT_ATOMS: atom_id res chain seq x y z
N MET A 1 -13.14 -21.85 12.15
CA MET A 1 -11.66 -21.93 12.08
C MET A 1 -11.12 -20.51 12.17
N SER A 2 -10.16 -20.24 13.05
CA SER A 2 -9.82 -18.89 13.53
C SER A 2 -8.98 -18.10 12.53
N GLU A 3 -9.43 -16.90 12.15
CA GLU A 3 -8.55 -15.86 11.61
C GLU A 3 -7.53 -15.45 12.69
N ARG A 4 -6.30 -15.16 12.29
CA ARG A 4 -5.27 -14.63 13.21
C ARG A 4 -5.31 -13.11 13.10
N HIS A 5 -5.32 -12.42 14.23
CA HIS A 5 -5.19 -10.96 14.26
C HIS A 5 -3.83 -10.54 14.79
N HIS A 6 -3.37 -9.38 14.35
CA HIS A 6 -2.12 -8.74 14.74
C HIS A 6 -2.41 -7.32 15.20
N ARG A 7 -1.72 -6.85 16.25
CA ARG A 7 -1.88 -5.50 16.78
C ARG A 7 -0.63 -4.68 16.52
N PHE A 8 -0.83 -3.43 16.12
CA PHE A 8 0.25 -2.48 15.92
C PHE A 8 -0.15 -1.12 16.52
N SER A 9 0.73 -0.51 17.30
CA SER A 9 0.58 0.87 17.74
C SER A 9 1.32 1.78 16.76
N VAL A 10 0.58 2.62 16.04
CA VAL A 10 1.11 3.53 15.01
C VAL A 10 0.66 4.95 15.32
N ALA A 11 1.60 5.86 15.59
CA ALA A 11 1.31 7.27 15.86
C ALA A 11 0.20 7.48 16.93
N GLY A 12 0.22 6.66 17.99
CA GLY A 12 -0.77 6.70 19.06
C GLY A 12 -2.13 6.08 18.71
N ARG A 13 -2.25 5.39 17.57
CA ARG A 13 -3.44 4.63 17.17
C ARG A 13 -3.16 3.13 17.25
N GLU A 14 -4.07 2.38 17.85
CA GLU A 14 -4.05 0.91 17.79
C GLU A 14 -4.69 0.44 16.47
N LEU A 15 -3.94 -0.34 15.71
CA LEU A 15 -4.40 -1.02 14.50
C LEU A 15 -4.56 -2.50 14.80
N VAL A 16 -5.73 -3.05 14.51
CA VAL A 16 -6.00 -4.49 14.55
C VAL A 16 -6.15 -4.98 13.12
N LEU A 17 -5.19 -5.78 12.66
CA LEU A 17 -5.18 -6.30 11.29
C LEU A 17 -5.42 -7.81 11.30
N PHE A 18 -6.29 -8.26 10.42
CA PHE A 18 -6.62 -9.68 10.27
C PHE A 18 -5.77 -10.29 9.16
N GLN A 19 -5.09 -11.38 9.48
CA GLN A 19 -4.39 -12.20 8.51
C GLN A 19 -5.38 -13.21 7.92
N ARG A 20 -5.72 -13.00 6.65
CA ARG A 20 -6.62 -13.89 5.91
C ARG A 20 -5.93 -15.19 5.54
N ARG A 21 -6.72 -16.21 5.19
CA ARG A 21 -6.18 -17.49 4.72
C ARG A 21 -5.37 -17.27 3.44
N GLY A 22 -4.11 -17.73 3.45
CA GLY A 22 -3.18 -17.60 2.32
C GLY A 22 -2.42 -16.28 2.28
N GLU A 23 -2.73 -15.34 3.18
CA GLU A 23 -1.98 -14.10 3.34
C GLU A 23 -0.75 -14.33 4.22
N SER A 24 0.40 -13.80 3.82
CA SER A 24 1.62 -13.87 4.63
C SER A 24 1.60 -12.81 5.74
N TYR A 25 2.35 -13.06 6.82
CA TYR A 25 2.54 -12.05 7.85
C TYR A 25 3.19 -10.78 7.28
N SER A 26 4.16 -10.91 6.37
CA SER A 26 4.82 -9.79 5.70
C SER A 26 3.82 -8.88 4.96
N HIS A 27 2.77 -9.45 4.36
CA HIS A 27 1.71 -8.67 3.73
C HIS A 27 0.91 -7.86 4.77
N VAL A 28 0.52 -8.48 5.89
CA VAL A 28 -0.16 -7.79 7.00
C VAL A 28 0.74 -6.69 7.57
N LEU A 29 2.03 -6.96 7.72
CA LEU A 29 2.99 -5.97 8.19
C LEU A 29 3.11 -4.79 7.22
N LEU A 30 3.14 -5.03 5.91
CA LEU A 30 3.18 -3.96 4.91
C LEU A 30 1.98 -3.02 5.01
N LYS A 31 0.80 -3.52 5.40
CA LYS A 31 -0.37 -2.67 5.68
C LYS A 31 -0.10 -1.72 6.85
N ALA A 32 0.45 -2.23 7.95
CA ALA A 32 0.80 -1.40 9.11
C ALA A 32 1.93 -0.39 8.81
N LEU A 33 2.98 -0.83 8.10
CA LEU A 33 4.09 0.02 7.67
C LEU A 33 3.63 1.11 6.71
N GLY A 34 2.80 0.74 5.73
CA GLY A 34 2.22 1.68 4.78
C GLY A 34 1.28 2.67 5.44
N PHE A 35 0.49 2.22 6.42
CA PHE A 35 -0.31 3.10 7.24
C PHE A 35 0.57 4.12 7.98
N ALA A 36 1.63 3.67 8.64
CA ALA A 36 2.57 4.55 9.34
C ALA A 36 3.26 5.55 8.39
N LEU A 37 3.63 5.10 7.19
CA LEU A 37 4.31 5.91 6.18
C LEU A 37 3.41 7.02 5.63
N PHE A 38 2.15 6.68 5.34
CA PHE A 38 1.25 7.57 4.61
C PHE A 38 0.33 8.39 5.50
N LEU A 39 0.08 7.98 6.75
CA LEU A 39 -0.82 8.70 7.66
C LEU A 39 -0.50 10.20 7.82
N PRO A 40 0.78 10.65 7.91
CA PRO A 40 1.09 12.08 8.00
C PRO A 40 0.64 12.91 6.79
N HIS A 41 0.55 12.29 5.61
CA HIS A 41 0.17 12.95 4.35
C HIS A 41 -1.32 12.76 3.99
N TYR A 42 -1.90 11.68 4.51
CA TYR A 42 -3.27 11.26 4.26
C TYR A 42 -3.97 10.99 5.61
N PRO A 43 -4.47 12.03 6.30
CA PRO A 43 -5.01 11.89 7.67
C PRO A 43 -6.27 10.99 7.76
N ASN A 44 -6.93 10.78 6.62
CA ASN A 44 -8.14 9.96 6.46
C ASN A 44 -7.81 8.60 5.82
N LEU A 45 -6.60 8.08 6.06
CA LEU A 45 -6.16 6.79 5.51
C LEU A 45 -6.97 5.64 6.13
N GLU A 46 -7.44 4.75 5.28
CA GLU A 46 -8.20 3.55 5.63
C GLU A 46 -7.42 2.31 5.21
N ILE A 47 -7.57 1.22 5.99
CA ILE A 47 -7.00 -0.09 5.67
C ILE A 47 -8.13 -1.00 5.22
N GLU A 48 -7.93 -1.69 4.09
CA GLU A 48 -8.91 -2.63 3.50
C GLU A 48 -10.36 -2.10 3.43
N PRO A 49 -10.62 -0.92 2.85
CA PRO A 49 -11.96 -0.36 2.81
C PRO A 49 -12.90 -1.19 1.92
N GLU A 50 -14.19 -1.22 2.26
CA GLU A 50 -15.22 -1.80 1.39
C GLU A 50 -15.62 -0.81 0.29
N LEU A 51 -15.36 -1.16 -0.98
CA LEU A 51 -15.60 -0.27 -2.13
C LEU A 51 -16.61 -0.78 -3.16
N GLY A 52 -16.96 -2.07 -3.14
CA GLY A 52 -17.81 -2.68 -4.18
C GLY A 52 -17.20 -2.63 -5.59
N LEU A 53 -15.87 -2.49 -5.70
CA LEU A 53 -15.13 -2.41 -6.97
C LEU A 53 -14.55 -3.76 -7.37
N ARG A 54 -14.08 -3.87 -8.63
CA ARG A 54 -13.36 -5.06 -9.13
C ARG A 54 -12.17 -5.41 -8.24
N TYR A 55 -11.42 -4.41 -7.81
CA TYR A 55 -10.31 -4.57 -6.89
C TYR A 55 -10.52 -3.71 -5.66
N THR A 56 -10.10 -4.22 -4.52
CA THR A 56 -10.03 -3.48 -3.26
C THR A 56 -8.56 -3.19 -2.93
N PRO A 57 -8.20 -1.95 -2.57
CA PRO A 57 -6.86 -1.62 -2.14
C PRO A 57 -6.62 -2.11 -0.70
N ASP A 58 -5.35 -2.26 -0.35
CA ASP A 58 -4.95 -2.49 1.03
C ASP A 58 -4.95 -1.19 1.84
N LEU A 59 -4.65 -0.07 1.19
CA LEU A 59 -4.66 1.27 1.79
C LEU A 59 -5.42 2.24 0.87
N LEU A 60 -6.25 3.11 1.43
CA LEU A 60 -6.99 4.09 0.66
C LEU A 60 -7.09 5.42 1.38
N SER A 61 -6.94 6.52 0.64
CA SER A 61 -7.36 7.83 1.13
C SER A 61 -8.30 8.50 0.15
N ARG A 62 -9.41 9.03 0.69
CA ARG A 62 -10.39 9.81 -0.09
C ARG A 62 -10.16 11.31 0.10
N PRO A 63 -10.37 12.13 -0.95
CA PRO A 63 -10.39 13.58 -0.80
C PRO A 63 -11.65 14.00 -0.05
N GLN A 64 -11.56 15.13 0.67
CA GLN A 64 -12.72 15.69 1.38
C GLN A 64 -13.86 16.06 0.42
N ARG A 65 -13.52 16.41 -0.83
CA ARG A 65 -14.47 16.74 -1.90
C ARG A 65 -14.16 15.86 -3.12
N PRO A 66 -14.77 14.66 -3.24
CA PRO A 66 -14.55 13.80 -4.39
C PRO A 66 -15.15 14.41 -5.66
N ARG A 67 -14.43 14.31 -6.78
CA ARG A 67 -14.89 14.75 -8.10
C ARG A 67 -15.73 13.67 -8.80
N SER A 68 -15.58 12.42 -8.37
CA SER A 68 -16.30 11.25 -8.85
C SER A 68 -16.39 10.19 -7.73
N PRO A 69 -17.27 9.17 -7.85
CA PRO A 69 -17.34 8.06 -6.89
C PRO A 69 -16.04 7.25 -6.75
N HIS A 70 -15.12 7.37 -7.71
CA HIS A 70 -13.83 6.67 -7.75
C HIS A 70 -12.64 7.63 -7.63
N HIS A 71 -12.88 8.86 -7.14
CA HIS A 71 -11.82 9.84 -6.90
C HIS A 71 -11.11 9.54 -5.57
N PHE A 72 -9.85 9.15 -5.65
CA PHE A 72 -9.02 8.77 -4.51
C PHE A 72 -7.75 9.63 -4.47
N ARG A 73 -7.30 10.03 -3.29
CA ARG A 73 -6.00 10.68 -3.12
C ARG A 73 -4.85 9.68 -3.13
N LEU A 74 -5.08 8.49 -2.57
CA LEU A 74 -4.12 7.40 -2.54
C LEU A 74 -4.83 6.07 -2.72
N TRP A 75 -4.25 5.22 -3.57
CA TRP A 75 -4.55 3.80 -3.69
C TRP A 75 -3.29 3.00 -3.38
N GLY A 76 -3.26 2.24 -2.30
CA GLY A 76 -2.11 1.45 -1.87
C GLY A 76 -2.34 -0.05 -1.97
N GLU A 77 -1.33 -0.76 -2.45
CA GLU A 77 -1.31 -2.20 -2.66
C GLU A 77 -0.09 -2.81 -1.96
N CYS A 78 -0.27 -3.91 -1.23
CA CYS A 78 0.80 -4.55 -0.46
C CYS A 78 1.25 -5.88 -1.08
N GLY A 79 2.57 -6.12 -1.05
CA GLY A 79 3.18 -7.38 -1.44
C GLY A 79 3.30 -7.58 -2.95
N ASN A 80 2.86 -8.74 -3.44
CA ASN A 80 3.01 -9.16 -4.83
C ASN A 80 1.82 -8.70 -5.68
N THR A 81 1.74 -7.39 -5.94
CA THR A 81 0.74 -6.82 -6.83
C THR A 81 1.07 -7.16 -8.29
N SER A 82 0.15 -7.80 -9.00
CA SER A 82 0.37 -8.09 -10.42
C SER A 82 0.34 -6.81 -11.26
N ALA A 83 1.18 -6.76 -12.30
CA ALA A 83 1.18 -5.64 -13.24
C ALA A 83 -0.18 -5.45 -13.94
N VAL A 84 -0.94 -6.53 -14.13
CA VAL A 84 -2.33 -6.48 -14.65
C VAL A 84 -3.27 -5.74 -13.69
N LYS A 85 -3.19 -6.01 -12.38
CA LYS A 85 -3.99 -5.30 -11.37
C LYS A 85 -3.59 -3.82 -11.32
N ALA A 86 -2.29 -3.54 -11.25
CA ALA A 86 -1.75 -2.20 -11.21
C ALA A 86 -2.16 -1.38 -12.45
N HIS A 87 -2.06 -1.98 -13.65
CA HIS A 87 -2.55 -1.36 -14.89
C HIS A 87 -4.04 -1.03 -14.80
N TYR A 88 -4.88 -1.98 -14.37
CA TYR A 88 -6.32 -1.76 -14.28
C TYR A 88 -6.66 -0.58 -13.35
N VAL A 89 -6.04 -0.53 -12.16
CA VAL A 89 -6.22 0.57 -11.21
C VAL A 89 -5.80 1.90 -11.84
N CYS A 90 -4.62 1.96 -12.48
CA CYS A 90 -4.12 3.17 -13.13
C CYS A 90 -4.99 3.60 -14.32
N ALA A 91 -5.58 2.66 -15.06
CA ALA A 91 -6.37 2.97 -16.25
C ALA A 91 -7.83 3.34 -15.93
N HIS A 92 -8.42 2.77 -14.87
CA HIS A 92 -9.87 2.81 -14.65
C HIS A 92 -10.31 3.53 -13.37
N TYR A 93 -9.42 3.74 -12.40
CA TYR A 93 -9.75 4.49 -11.19
C TYR A 93 -9.10 5.87 -11.21
N ASP A 94 -9.79 6.87 -10.65
CA ASP A 94 -9.34 8.27 -10.57
C ASP A 94 -8.53 8.47 -9.28
N ALA A 95 -7.42 7.73 -9.16
CA ALA A 95 -6.51 7.86 -8.02
C ALA A 95 -5.39 8.87 -8.34
N GLU A 96 -5.22 9.91 -7.53
CA GLU A 96 -4.14 10.89 -7.68
C GLU A 96 -2.77 10.25 -7.55
N GLN A 97 -2.64 9.25 -6.67
CA GLN A 97 -1.42 8.48 -6.42
C GLN A 97 -1.76 6.99 -6.26
N VAL A 98 -0.90 6.13 -6.81
CA VAL A 98 -0.97 4.67 -6.70
C VAL A 98 0.37 4.18 -6.13
N ALA A 99 0.32 3.56 -4.95
CA ALA A 99 1.49 3.04 -4.26
C ALA A 99 1.48 1.51 -4.27
N ILE A 100 2.60 0.89 -4.61
CA ILE A 100 2.84 -0.54 -4.40
C ILE A 100 3.91 -0.69 -3.32
N LEU A 101 3.56 -1.29 -2.19
CA LEU A 101 4.45 -1.52 -1.07
C LEU A 101 5.01 -2.94 -1.16
N HIS A 102 6.33 -3.07 -1.10
CA HIS A 102 7.04 -4.32 -1.28
C HIS A 102 8.14 -4.49 -0.24
N VAL A 103 8.66 -5.71 -0.07
CA VAL A 103 9.83 -5.99 0.78
C VAL A 103 10.96 -6.49 -0.11
N GLY A 104 12.11 -5.81 -0.07
CA GLY A 104 13.33 -6.23 -0.76
C GLY A 104 13.48 -5.73 -2.20
N GLY A 105 14.23 -6.48 -3.01
CA GLY A 105 14.57 -6.08 -4.38
C GLY A 105 13.32 -5.87 -5.25
N VAL A 106 13.28 -4.75 -5.96
CA VAL A 106 12.12 -4.33 -6.77
C VAL A 106 12.42 -4.22 -8.26
N GLU A 107 13.64 -4.51 -8.70
CA GLU A 107 14.12 -4.29 -10.07
C GLU A 107 13.22 -4.99 -11.10
N ARG A 108 12.88 -6.25 -10.84
CA ARG A 108 11.98 -7.02 -11.70
C ARG A 108 10.56 -6.46 -11.70
N LEU A 109 10.04 -6.08 -10.53
CA LEU A 109 8.71 -5.46 -10.41
C LEU A 109 8.64 -4.15 -11.20
N LEU A 110 9.67 -3.31 -11.09
CA LEU A 110 9.75 -2.03 -11.81
C LEU A 110 9.71 -2.25 -13.32
N LEU A 111 10.50 -3.20 -13.84
CA LEU A 111 10.50 -3.57 -15.27
C LEU A 111 9.13 -4.10 -15.73
N GLU A 112 8.49 -4.96 -14.93
CA GLU A 112 7.17 -5.50 -15.25
C GLU A 112 6.09 -4.40 -15.28
N LEU A 113 6.10 -3.47 -14.33
CA LEU A 113 5.17 -2.34 -14.28
C LEU A 113 5.40 -1.38 -15.45
N GLU A 114 6.66 -1.06 -15.76
CA GLU A 114 7.01 -0.16 -16.86
C GLU A 114 6.56 -0.71 -18.22
N GLY A 115 6.75 -2.01 -18.45
CA GLY A 115 6.35 -2.68 -19.68
C GLY A 115 4.84 -2.88 -19.81
N ALA A 116 4.12 -3.06 -18.70
CA ALA A 116 2.69 -3.37 -18.72
C ALA A 116 1.77 -2.13 -18.68
N ILE A 117 2.21 -1.03 -18.07
CA ILE A 117 1.36 0.15 -17.81
C ILE A 117 1.80 1.30 -18.70
N PRO A 118 0.97 1.79 -19.65
CA PRO A 118 1.38 2.91 -20.52
C PRO A 118 1.78 4.18 -19.75
N TYR A 119 2.77 4.92 -20.26
CA TYR A 119 3.36 6.10 -19.59
C TYR A 119 2.30 7.09 -19.06
N ARG A 120 1.32 7.44 -19.89
CA ARG A 120 0.21 8.34 -19.52
C ARG A 120 -0.59 7.91 -18.28
N HIS A 121 -0.61 6.60 -17.95
CA HIS A 121 -1.34 6.06 -16.81
C HIS A 121 -0.48 5.95 -15.54
N ARG A 122 0.86 5.95 -15.66
CA ARG A 122 1.79 5.76 -14.53
C ARG A 122 2.59 7.02 -14.15
N HIS A 123 2.91 7.89 -15.11
CA HIS A 123 3.83 9.01 -14.87
C HIS A 123 3.32 9.95 -13.77
N ASN A 124 4.19 10.33 -12.83
CA ASN A 124 3.87 11.19 -11.67
C ASN A 124 2.72 10.68 -10.76
N ARG A 125 2.32 9.41 -10.91
CA ARG A 125 1.15 8.84 -10.25
C ARG A 125 1.44 7.49 -9.60
N LEU A 126 2.13 6.60 -10.30
CA LEU A 126 2.52 5.30 -9.78
C LEU A 126 3.89 5.39 -9.14
N PHE A 127 4.06 4.77 -7.98
CA PHE A 127 5.35 4.57 -7.37
C PHE A 127 5.39 3.27 -6.56
N VAL A 128 6.60 2.75 -6.35
CA VAL A 128 6.87 1.61 -5.50
C VAL A 128 7.58 2.09 -4.23
N VAL A 129 7.17 1.57 -3.08
CA VAL A 129 7.90 1.67 -1.83
C VAL A 129 8.50 0.31 -1.53
N SER A 130 9.83 0.21 -1.51
CA SER A 130 10.50 -1.01 -1.06
C SER A 130 10.96 -0.84 0.38
N PHE A 131 10.53 -1.72 1.27
CA PHE A 131 11.07 -1.86 2.61
C PHE A 131 12.24 -2.83 2.65
N ALA A 132 13.15 -2.64 3.60
CA ALA A 132 14.29 -3.53 3.82
C ALA A 132 13.87 -5.00 4.02
N LEU A 133 14.67 -5.95 3.51
CA LEU A 133 14.38 -7.40 3.59
C LEU A 133 14.17 -7.91 5.03
N ASP A 134 14.88 -7.31 5.97
CA ASP A 134 14.87 -7.64 7.40
C ASP A 134 13.89 -6.75 8.20
N ILE A 135 12.95 -6.06 7.55
CA ILE A 135 12.05 -5.11 8.21
C ILE A 135 11.26 -5.75 9.36
N GLU A 136 10.87 -7.03 9.24
CA GLU A 136 10.17 -7.77 10.31
C GLU A 136 10.98 -7.83 11.62
N ALA A 137 12.31 -7.90 11.52
CA ALA A 137 13.19 -7.93 12.69
C ALA A 137 13.47 -6.53 13.27
N ARG A 138 13.16 -5.46 12.53
CA ARG A 138 13.46 -4.07 12.92
C ARG A 138 12.32 -3.39 13.66
N ILE A 139 11.09 -3.88 13.50
CA ILE A 139 9.89 -3.24 14.05
C ILE A 139 9.67 -3.63 15.52
N SER A 140 8.97 -2.75 16.23
CA SER A 140 8.30 -3.07 17.48
C SER A 140 6.80 -2.89 17.27
N PRO A 141 5.96 -3.94 17.29
CA PRO A 141 4.53 -3.80 17.05
C PRO A 141 3.85 -2.81 18.00
N ASP A 142 4.24 -2.80 19.28
CA ASP A 142 3.65 -1.90 20.30
C ASP A 142 4.08 -0.43 20.16
N ASN A 143 5.02 -0.12 19.25
CA ASN A 143 5.48 1.24 18.98
C ASN A 143 6.13 1.31 17.60
N LEU A 144 5.32 1.18 16.56
CA LEU A 144 5.79 1.17 15.18
C LEU A 144 6.10 2.61 14.75
N VAL A 145 7.39 2.90 14.66
CA VAL A 145 7.95 4.17 14.18
C VAL A 145 8.92 3.88 13.05
N LEU A 146 8.63 4.42 11.87
CA LEU A 146 9.51 4.27 10.71
C LEU A 146 10.78 5.10 10.90
N LYS A 147 11.92 4.52 10.48
CA LYS A 147 13.23 5.18 10.53
C LYS A 147 13.80 5.33 9.12
N GLU A 148 14.69 6.30 8.98
CA GLU A 148 15.44 6.48 7.73
C GLU A 148 16.22 5.21 7.37
N GLY A 149 16.30 4.91 6.06
CA GLY A 149 16.96 3.72 5.55
C GLY A 149 16.17 2.41 5.70
N TRP A 150 14.93 2.46 6.23
CA TRP A 150 14.05 1.29 6.26
C TRP A 150 13.30 1.06 4.95
N TYR A 151 13.21 2.08 4.11
CA TYR A 151 12.51 2.01 2.85
C TYR A 151 13.08 2.98 1.81
N GLN A 152 12.74 2.75 0.54
CA GLN A 152 13.10 3.59 -0.60
C GLN A 152 11.89 3.76 -1.53
N PHE A 153 11.79 4.94 -2.17
CA PHE A 153 10.77 5.26 -3.16
C PHE A 153 11.31 5.12 -4.59
N TYR A 154 10.48 4.58 -5.47
CA TYR A 154 10.76 4.43 -6.91
C TYR A 154 9.57 4.96 -7.71
N GLY A 155 9.71 6.12 -8.34
CA GLY A 155 8.65 6.73 -9.17
C GLY A 155 8.76 6.38 -10.65
N PHE A 156 7.66 6.56 -11.38
CA PHE A 156 7.56 6.38 -12.84
C PHE A 156 7.23 7.68 -13.58
#